data_AF-A0A966YP95-F1
#
_entry.id   AF-A0A966YP95-F1
#
_cell.length_a   1.000
_cell.length_b   1.000
_cell.length_c   1.000
_cell.angle_alpha   90.00
_cell.angle_beta   90.00
_cell.angle_gamma   90.00
#
_symmetry.space_group_name_H-M   'P 1'
#
loop_
_entity.id
_entity.type
_entity.pdbx_description
1 polymer ?
#
loop_
_entity_poly.entity_id
_entity_poly.type
_entity_poly.pdbx_seq_one_letter_code
_entity_poly.pdbx_strand_id
1 'polypeptide(L)'
;MVDATPADLDVDRVVTGFVHVLRRGGISITVSQSTLFRAALDVVGLREGLNVYWAGRSTLVLKQEHVAMYDAMFLAFFHHNTSGFSMRFD
;
A
#
# COMPACT_ATOMS: atom_id res chain seq x y z
N MET A 1 -23.36 -2.90 -13.49
CA MET A 1 -22.22 -3.49 -12.76
C MET A 1 -21.01 -3.27 -13.65
N VAL A 2 -20.13 -2.33 -13.29
CA VAL A 2 -18.80 -2.29 -13.92
C VAL A 2 -18.04 -3.47 -13.29
N ASP A 3 -17.61 -4.41 -14.12
CA ASP A 3 -16.80 -5.54 -13.64
C ASP A 3 -15.39 -5.02 -13.30
N ALA A 4 -14.76 -5.59 -12.28
CA ALA A 4 -13.41 -5.20 -11.91
C ALA A 4 -12.42 -5.76 -12.93
N THR A 5 -11.53 -4.92 -13.43
CA THR A 5 -10.50 -5.37 -14.38
C THR A 5 -9.52 -6.30 -13.65
N PRO A 6 -8.90 -7.32 -14.28
CA PRO A 6 -7.85 -8.12 -13.64
C PRO A 6 -6.75 -7.28 -12.96
N ALA A 7 -6.42 -6.11 -13.51
CA ALA A 7 -5.51 -5.16 -12.88
C ALA A 7 -6.04 -4.62 -11.54
N ASP A 8 -7.34 -4.32 -11.42
CA ASP A 8 -7.97 -3.89 -10.15
C ASP A 8 -7.87 -4.97 -9.07
N LEU A 9 -8.06 -6.24 -9.45
CA LEU A 9 -7.93 -7.38 -8.54
C LEU A 9 -6.50 -7.53 -8.01
N ASP A 10 -5.49 -7.23 -8.83
CA ASP A 10 -4.09 -7.20 -8.39
C ASP A 10 -3.84 -6.03 -7.42
N VAL A 11 -4.41 -4.85 -7.67
CA VAL A 11 -4.32 -3.72 -6.73
C VAL A 11 -4.96 -4.06 -5.38
N ASP A 12 -6.15 -4.66 -5.39
CA ASP A 12 -6.86 -5.04 -4.17
C ASP A 12 -6.09 -6.07 -3.35
N ARG A 13 -5.38 -7.00 -4.00
CA ARG A 13 -4.48 -7.95 -3.33
C ARG A 13 -3.29 -7.25 -2.70
N VAL A 14 -2.67 -6.30 -3.39
CA VAL A 14 -1.56 -5.50 -2.86
C VAL A 14 -2.03 -4.69 -1.64
N VAL A 15 -3.16 -3.99 -1.75
CA VAL A 15 -3.74 -3.21 -0.64
C VAL A 15 -4.04 -4.10 0.56
N THR A 16 -4.74 -5.21 0.35
CA THR A 16 -5.13 -6.13 1.43
C THR A 16 -3.91 -6.76 2.09
N GLY A 17 -2.93 -7.20 1.30
CA GLY A 17 -1.68 -7.77 1.79
C GLY A 17 -0.87 -6.77 2.62
N PHE A 18 -0.72 -5.54 2.11
CA PHE A 18 0.03 -4.50 2.82
C PHE A 18 -0.66 -4.06 4.11
N VAL A 19 -1.97 -3.83 4.09
CA VAL A 19 -2.77 -3.51 5.28
C VAL A 19 -2.68 -4.63 6.32
N HIS A 20 -2.68 -5.89 5.89
CA HIS A 20 -2.49 -7.03 6.79
C HIS A 20 -1.12 -6.99 7.49
N VAL A 21 -0.04 -6.69 6.76
CA VAL A 21 1.30 -6.55 7.34
C VAL A 21 1.38 -5.41 8.34
N LEU A 22 0.81 -4.23 8.02
CA LEU A 22 0.80 -3.10 8.94
C LEU A 22 0.03 -3.41 10.23
N ARG A 23 -1.12 -4.10 10.14
CA ARG A 23 -1.88 -4.56 11.30
C ARG A 23 -1.09 -5.54 12.17
N ARG A 24 -0.39 -6.50 11.55
CA ARG A 24 0.52 -7.41 12.28
C ARG A 24 1.70 -6.67 12.92
N GLY A 25 2.15 -5.58 12.32
CA GLY A 25 3.17 -4.67 12.85
C GLY A 25 2.72 -3.74 13.98
N GLY A 26 1.45 -3.84 14.41
CA GLY A 26 0.90 -3.01 15.48
C GLY A 26 0.30 -1.68 15.04
N ILE A 27 0.26 -1.38 13.73
CA ILE A 27 -0.42 -0.20 13.21
C ILE A 27 -1.89 -0.54 12.99
N SER A 28 -2.78 0.05 13.78
CA SER A 28 -4.22 -0.12 13.60
C SER A 28 -4.69 0.61 12.33
N ILE A 29 -5.19 -0.15 11.37
CA ILE A 29 -5.73 0.38 10.10
C ILE A 29 -7.23 0.07 10.04
N THR A 30 -8.04 1.12 9.91
CA THR A 30 -9.49 1.04 9.71
C THR A 30 -9.85 0.67 8.26
N VAL A 31 -11.08 0.20 8.05
CA VAL A 31 -11.57 -0.10 6.68
C VAL A 31 -11.55 1.16 5.82
N SER A 32 -11.99 2.30 6.35
CA SER A 32 -12.00 3.58 5.62
C SER A 32 -10.61 4.00 5.16
N GLN A 33 -9.57 3.80 5.97
CA GLN A 33 -8.19 4.05 5.57
C GLN A 33 -7.73 3.14 4.44
N SER A 34 -8.08 1.85 4.49
CA SER A 34 -7.74 0.92 3.39
C SER A 34 -8.46 1.28 2.08
N THR A 35 -9.71 1.73 2.15
CA THR A 35 -10.46 2.21 0.98
C THR A 35 -9.85 3.51 0.43
N LEU A 36 -9.44 4.43 1.30
CA LEU A 36 -8.80 5.68 0.89
C LEU A 36 -7.44 5.43 0.23
N PHE A 37 -6.66 4.50 0.77
CA PHE A 37 -5.40 4.08 0.15
C PHE A 37 -5.63 3.47 -1.24
N ARG A 38 -6.62 2.58 -1.38
CA ARG A 38 -7.00 1.99 -2.66
C ARG A 38 -7.39 3.06 -3.70
N ALA A 39 -8.18 4.04 -3.30
CA ALA A 39 -8.58 5.15 -4.16
C ALA A 39 -7.39 6.06 -4.52
N ALA A 40 -6.44 6.26 -3.61
CA ALA A 40 -5.21 6.99 -3.91
C ALA A 40 -4.37 6.27 -4.97
N LEU A 41 -4.31 4.93 -4.93
CA LEU A 41 -3.61 4.12 -5.93
C LEU A 41 -4.26 4.17 -7.32
N ASP A 42 -5.58 4.36 -7.42
CA ASP A 42 -6.25 4.61 -8.70
C ASP A 42 -5.77 5.91 -9.35
N VAL A 43 -5.43 6.91 -8.54
CA VAL A 43 -4.99 8.22 -9.02
C VAL A 43 -3.50 8.22 -9.37
N VAL A 44 -2.64 7.66 -8.52
CA VAL A 44 -1.18 7.75 -8.68
C VAL A 44 -0.57 6.56 -9.44
N GLY A 45 -1.32 5.46 -9.55
CA GLY A 45 -0.86 4.21 -10.16
C GLY A 45 0.20 3.47 -9.35
N LEU A 46 0.49 2.21 -9.73
CA LEU A 46 1.49 1.37 -9.05
C LEU A 46 2.85 1.33 -9.75
N ARG A 47 3.05 2.11 -10.82
CA ARG A 47 4.26 2.02 -11.66
C ARG A 47 5.54 2.44 -10.93
N GLU A 48 5.44 3.38 -10.00
CA GLU A 48 6.57 3.93 -9.26
C GLU A 48 6.38 3.66 -7.77
N GLY A 49 7.39 3.05 -7.15
CA GLY A 49 7.31 2.70 -5.73
C GLY A 49 7.19 3.90 -4.82
N LEU A 50 7.76 5.04 -5.22
CA LEU A 50 7.67 6.29 -4.48
C LEU A 50 6.22 6.83 -4.44
N ASN A 51 5.45 6.68 -5.52
CA ASN A 51 4.04 7.08 -5.55
C ASN A 51 3.18 6.23 -4.60
N VAL A 52 3.40 4.91 -4.61
CA VAL A 52 2.73 3.98 -3.68
C VAL A 52 3.12 4.28 -2.23
N TYR A 53 4.40 4.58 -1.99
CA TYR A 53 4.92 4.94 -0.69
C TYR A 53 4.23 6.17 -0.11
N TRP A 54 4.16 7.26 -0.87
CA TRP A 54 3.52 8.50 -0.43
C TRP A 54 1.99 8.38 -0.32
N ALA A 55 1.35 7.63 -1.22
CA ALA A 55 -0.08 7.33 -1.12
C ALA A 55 -0.39 6.58 0.18
N GLY A 56 0.39 5.56 0.53
CA GLY A 56 0.20 4.84 1.79
C GLY A 56 0.54 5.69 3.00
N ARG A 57 1.64 6.48 2.96
CA ARG A 57 2.04 7.32 4.09
C ARG A 57 0.99 8.39 4.39
N SER A 58 0.41 9.01 3.37
CA SER A 58 -0.61 10.07 3.54
C SER A 58 -1.99 9.54 3.98
N THR A 59 -2.34 8.30 3.65
CA THR A 59 -3.68 7.74 3.92
C THR A 59 -3.73 6.81 5.13
N LEU A 60 -2.62 6.13 5.46
CA LEU A 60 -2.56 5.10 6.50
C LEU A 60 -1.89 5.60 7.79
N VAL A 61 -1.00 6.60 7.71
CA VAL A 61 -0.21 7.08 8.85
C VAL A 61 -0.84 8.35 9.43
N LEU A 62 -1.72 8.17 10.42
CA LEU A 62 -2.42 9.28 11.10
C LEU A 62 -1.69 9.80 12.36
N LYS A 63 -0.65 9.11 12.81
CA LYS A 63 0.09 9.45 14.02
C LYS A 63 1.59 9.44 13.74
N GLN A 64 2.30 10.40 14.33
CA GLN A 64 3.74 10.54 14.12
C GLN A 64 4.52 9.30 14.58
N GLU A 65 4.10 8.65 15.68
CA GLU A 65 4.75 7.44 16.18
C GLU A 65 4.70 6.25 15.21
N HIS A 66 3.77 6.25 14.25
CA HIS A 66 3.66 5.18 13.27
C HIS A 66 4.60 5.33 12.07
N VAL A 67 5.26 6.48 11.88
CA VAL A 67 6.07 6.77 10.69
C VAL A 67 7.21 5.76 10.53
N ALA A 68 8.02 5.56 11.58
CA ALA A 68 9.17 4.66 11.50
C ALA A 68 8.78 3.19 11.26
N MET A 69 7.69 2.74 11.88
CA MET A 69 7.17 1.38 11.67
C MET A 69 6.60 1.20 10.26
N TYR A 70 5.90 2.21 9.75
CA TYR A 70 5.39 2.21 8.38
C TYR A 70 6.54 2.10 7.37
N ASP A 71 7.59 2.90 7.53
CA ASP A 71 8.74 2.91 6.63
C ASP A 71 9.44 1.54 6.58
N ALA A 72 9.68 0.94 7.74
CA ALA A 72 10.29 -0.40 7.83
C ALA A 72 9.41 -1.49 7.18
N MET A 73 8.11 -1.47 7.45
CA MET A 73 7.16 -2.47 6.91
C MET A 73 6.95 -2.30 5.40
N PHE A 74 6.96 -1.06 4.89
CA PHE A 74 6.89 -0.79 3.46
C PHE A 74 8.08 -1.40 2.74
N LEU A 75 9.30 -1.11 3.20
CA LEU A 75 10.52 -1.66 2.62
C LEU A 75 10.50 -3.20 2.67
N ALA A 76 10.14 -3.80 3.81
CA ALA A 76 10.09 -5.25 3.95
C ALA A 76 9.07 -5.92 3.01
N PHE A 77 7.86 -5.35 2.90
CA PHE A 77 6.79 -5.89 2.06
C PHE A 77 7.14 -5.81 0.56
N PHE A 78 7.62 -4.66 0.10
CA PHE A 78 7.91 -4.43 -1.32
C PHE A 78 9.26 -5.02 -1.77
N HIS A 79 10.26 -5.16 -0.89
CA HIS A 79 11.48 -5.92 -1.22
C HIS A 79 11.19 -7.41 -1.44
N HIS A 80 10.27 -8.00 -0.68
CA HIS A 80 9.94 -9.42 -0.81
C HIS A 80 9.11 -9.73 -2.07
N ASN A 81 8.33 -8.76 -2.54
CA ASN A 81 7.47 -8.89 -3.73
C ASN A 81 8.19 -8.62 -5.07
N THR A 82 9.50 -8.38 -5.06
CA THR A 82 10.32 -8.12 -6.26
C THR A 82 10.39 -9.34 -7.21
N SER A 83 9.83 -10.48 -6.84
CA SER A 83 9.76 -11.69 -7.67
C SER A 83 8.74 -11.62 -8.82
N GLY A 84 7.91 -10.57 -8.92
CA GLY A 84 6.96 -10.38 -10.03
C GLY A 84 6.59 -8.95 -10.40
N PHE A 85 7.01 -7.95 -9.62
CA PHE A 85 6.67 -6.54 -9.87
C PHE A 85 7.96 -5.70 -9.80
N SER A 86 8.45 -5.24 -10.95
CA SER A 86 9.67 -4.43 -11.03
C SER A 86 9.35 -3.00 -10.60
N MET A 87 9.32 -2.76 -9.30
CA MET A 87 9.13 -1.43 -8.73
C MET A 87 10.48 -0.71 -8.78
N ARG A 88 10.63 0.22 -9.74
CA ARG A 88 11.85 1.01 -9.88
C ARG A 88 11.85 2.12 -8.82
N PHE A 89 12.85 2.10 -7.94
CA PHE A 89 13.18 3.19 -7.03
C PHE A 89 14.29 3.99 -7.72
N ASP A 90 13.95 5.12 -8.34
CA ASP A 90 14.90 6.10 -8.89
C ASP A 90 14.99 7.30 -7.94
#